data_AF-A0AAV8WTK8-F1
#
_entry.id   AF-A0AAV8WTK8-F1
#
_cell.length_a   1.000
_cell.length_b   1.000
_cell.length_c   1.000
_cell.angle_alpha   90.00
_cell.angle_beta   90.00
_cell.angle_gamma   90.00
#
_symmetry.space_group_name_H-M   'P 1'
#
loop_
_entity.id
_entity.type
_entity.pdbx_description
1 polymer ?
#
loop_
_entity_poly.entity_id
_entity_poly.type
_entity_poly.pdbx_seq_one_letter_code
_entity_poly.pdbx_strand_id
1 'polypeptide(L)'
;MVVNPRNFLPIDKIYFGAKIQNSSLDNYVLNGVKIKCLDFYIKSIRQIFDRFPLKNSVFEQSKFIDPKHVISRKTQSISEISIHFPNLIDDIQVIDNEWRMLRNIDFNEVGINTDEVEKNDVHHHFFPPHQLNFGAVFRKLN
;
A
#
# COMPACT_ATOMS: atom_id res chain seq x y z
N MET A 1 -16.74 1.55 10.04
CA MET A 1 -16.37 1.68 8.60
C MET A 1 -17.55 1.20 7.76
N VAL A 2 -18.17 2.09 6.97
CA VAL A 2 -19.33 1.75 6.13
C VAL A 2 -18.84 1.10 4.84
N VAL A 3 -19.27 -0.12 4.56
CA VAL A 3 -18.92 -0.82 3.31
C VAL A 3 -19.76 -0.22 2.19
N ASN A 4 -19.13 0.61 1.35
CA ASN A 4 -19.76 1.14 0.15
C ASN A 4 -19.59 0.13 -1.00
N PRO A 5 -20.67 -0.48 -1.52
CA PRO A 5 -20.60 -1.44 -2.62
C PRO A 5 -19.93 -0.87 -3.88
N ARG A 6 -19.95 0.46 -4.05
CA ARG A 6 -19.31 1.14 -5.20
C ARG A 6 -17.78 1.15 -5.14
N ASN A 7 -17.17 0.77 -4.02
CA ASN A 7 -15.73 0.67 -3.86
C ASN A 7 -15.18 -0.70 -4.30
N PHE A 8 -16.05 -1.66 -4.65
CA PHE A 8 -15.65 -2.97 -5.15
C PHE A 8 -15.77 -3.02 -6.66
N LEU A 9 -14.84 -3.74 -7.28
CA LEU A 9 -14.94 -4.09 -8.69
C LEU A 9 -16.23 -4.92 -8.92
N PRO A 10 -16.94 -4.68 -10.05
CA PRO A 10 -18.01 -5.56 -10.50
C PRO A 10 -17.55 -7.02 -10.55
N ILE A 11 -18.43 -7.96 -10.21
CA ILE A 11 -18.08 -9.37 -10.01
C ILE A 11 -17.49 -10.04 -11.26
N ASP A 12 -17.90 -9.57 -12.44
CA ASP A 12 -17.41 -9.95 -13.76
C ASP A 12 -15.97 -9.49 -14.02
N LYS A 13 -15.51 -8.44 -13.33
CA LYS A 13 -14.16 -7.89 -13.45
C LYS A 13 -13.18 -8.41 -12.40
N ILE A 14 -13.64 -9.23 -11.46
CA ILE A 14 -12.78 -9.82 -10.43
C ILE A 14 -12.15 -11.11 -10.98
N TYR A 15 -10.82 -11.20 -10.91
CA TYR A 15 -10.09 -12.42 -11.22
C TYR A 15 -10.19 -13.39 -10.04
N PHE A 16 -10.81 -14.55 -10.25
CA PHE A 16 -10.97 -15.61 -9.25
C PHE A 16 -10.04 -16.81 -9.48
N GLY A 17 -8.98 -16.63 -10.29
CA GLY A 17 -8.09 -17.71 -10.67
C GLY A 17 -8.55 -18.46 -11.93
N ALA A 18 -7.58 -19.01 -12.67
CA ALA A 18 -7.81 -19.72 -13.92
C ALA A 18 -8.78 -20.90 -13.76
N LYS A 19 -8.75 -21.59 -12.62
CA LYS A 19 -9.60 -22.76 -12.33
C LYS A 19 -11.09 -22.40 -12.24
N ILE A 20 -11.41 -21.23 -11.70
CA ILE A 20 -12.80 -20.74 -11.59
C ILE A 20 -13.25 -20.10 -12.90
N GLN A 21 -12.34 -19.43 -13.62
CA GLN A 21 -12.66 -18.82 -14.92
C GLN A 21 -12.89 -19.84 -16.04
N ASN A 22 -12.11 -20.93 -16.05
CA ASN A 22 -12.20 -21.99 -17.05
C ASN A 22 -13.08 -23.16 -16.57
N SER A 23 -13.86 -22.97 -15.50
CA SER A 23 -14.72 -24.05 -14.99
C SER A 23 -15.87 -24.32 -15.95
N SER A 24 -16.19 -25.60 -16.17
CA SER A 24 -17.38 -26.04 -16.90
C SER A 24 -18.66 -25.98 -16.07
N LEU A 25 -18.65 -25.24 -14.95
CA LEU A 25 -19.81 -25.10 -14.07
C LEU A 25 -20.89 -24.26 -14.74
N ASP A 26 -22.14 -24.56 -14.40
CA ASP A 26 -23.26 -23.72 -14.77
C ASP A 26 -23.09 -22.28 -14.27
N ASN A 27 -23.52 -21.31 -15.07
CA ASN A 27 -23.32 -19.87 -14.79
C ASN A 27 -23.97 -19.43 -13.48
N TYR A 28 -25.12 -20.01 -13.10
CA TYR A 28 -25.77 -19.69 -11.83
C TYR A 28 -24.93 -20.16 -10.65
N VAL A 29 -24.41 -21.39 -10.72
CA VAL A 29 -23.52 -21.96 -9.70
C VAL A 29 -22.22 -21.17 -9.60
N LEU A 30 -21.61 -20.87 -10.75
CA LEU A 30 -20.38 -20.08 -10.84
C LEU A 30 -20.55 -18.69 -10.24
N ASN A 31 -21.67 -18.01 -10.53
CA ASN A 31 -21.96 -16.71 -9.94
C ASN A 31 -22.12 -16.81 -8.42
N GLY A 32 -22.78 -17.86 -7.91
CA GLY A 32 -22.87 -18.13 -6.48
C GLY A 32 -21.51 -18.32 -5.80
N VAL A 33 -20.58 -19.02 -6.45
CA VAL A 33 -19.19 -19.17 -5.98
C VAL A 33 -18.48 -17.81 -5.95
N LYS A 34 -18.56 -17.02 -7.02
CA LYS A 34 -17.93 -15.69 -7.10
C LYS A 34 -18.42 -14.76 -5.98
N ILE A 35 -19.72 -14.78 -5.67
CA ILE A 35 -20.30 -13.95 -4.60
C ILE A 35 -19.72 -14.36 -3.23
N LYS A 36 -19.61 -15.67 -2.96
CA LYS A 36 -19.00 -16.18 -1.72
C LYS A 36 -17.53 -15.79 -1.60
N CYS A 37 -16.77 -15.86 -2.70
CA CYS A 37 -15.38 -15.42 -2.72
C CYS A 37 -15.26 -13.92 -2.44
N LEU A 38 -16.13 -13.09 -3.02
CA LEU A 38 -16.16 -11.65 -2.74
C LEU A 38 -16.45 -11.37 -1.26
N ASP A 39 -17.45 -12.03 -0.67
CA ASP A 39 -17.75 -11.92 0.76
C ASP A 39 -16.55 -12.31 1.64
N PHE A 40 -15.86 -13.40 1.28
CA PHE A 40 -14.63 -13.80 1.96
C PHE A 40 -13.54 -12.73 1.88
N TYR A 41 -13.30 -12.13 0.71
CA TYR A 41 -12.31 -11.06 0.57
C TYR A 41 -12.67 -9.82 1.38
N ILE A 42 -13.94 -9.41 1.36
CA ILE A 42 -14.43 -8.28 2.17
C ILE A 42 -14.18 -8.54 3.66
N LYS A 43 -14.51 -9.73 4.16
CA LYS A 43 -14.28 -10.11 5.55
C LYS A 43 -12.79 -10.16 5.90
N SER A 44 -11.98 -10.72 5.00
CA SER A 44 -10.52 -10.80 5.20
C SER A 44 -9.90 -9.42 5.31
N ILE A 45 -10.26 -8.51 4.39
CA ILE A 45 -9.79 -7.12 4.41
C ILE A 45 -10.24 -6.42 5.69
N ARG A 46 -11.51 -6.58 6.12
CA ARG A 46 -12.00 -6.04 7.39
C ARG A 46 -11.16 -6.53 8.58
N GLN A 47 -10.90 -7.82 8.65
CA GLN A 47 -10.08 -8.40 9.73
C GLN A 47 -8.63 -7.89 9.71
N ILE A 48 -8.06 -7.64 8.53
CA ILE A 48 -6.75 -6.98 8.42
C ILE A 48 -6.83 -5.56 8.99
N PHE A 49 -7.82 -4.76 8.58
CA PHE A 49 -8.02 -3.40 9.08
C PHE A 49 -8.32 -3.33 10.58
N ASP A 50 -9.05 -4.30 11.12
CA ASP A 50 -9.39 -4.33 12.55
C ASP A 50 -8.17 -4.71 13.41
N ARG A 51 -7.23 -5.51 12.87
CA ARG A 51 -6.02 -5.95 13.57
C ARG A 51 -4.81 -5.05 13.35
N PHE A 52 -4.74 -4.39 12.19
CA PHE A 52 -3.70 -3.43 11.91
C PHE A 52 -4.20 -2.02 12.23
N PRO A 53 -3.59 -1.32 13.20
CA PRO A 53 -3.88 0.08 13.41
C PRO A 53 -3.35 0.84 12.18
N LEU A 54 -4.19 1.09 11.17
CA LEU A 54 -3.79 1.84 9.97
C LEU A 54 -4.02 3.35 10.12
N LYS A 55 -4.80 3.78 11.12
CA LYS A 55 -4.97 5.19 11.49
C LYS A 55 -4.15 5.52 12.74
N ASN A 56 -3.47 6.66 12.74
CA ASN A 56 -2.63 7.15 13.84
C ASN A 56 -1.55 6.15 14.29
N SER A 57 -0.96 5.44 13.34
CA SER A 57 0.03 4.40 13.62
C SER A 57 1.39 4.72 13.06
N VAL A 58 2.36 3.89 13.46
CA VAL A 58 3.69 3.80 12.88
C VAL A 58 3.66 3.90 11.34
N PHE A 59 2.68 3.29 10.67
CA PHE A 59 2.60 3.27 9.20
C PHE A 59 2.37 4.67 8.60
N GLU A 60 1.60 5.53 9.25
CA GLU A 60 1.44 6.93 8.82
C GLU A 60 2.75 7.71 9.00
N GLN A 61 3.51 7.40 10.06
CA GLN A 61 4.82 7.99 10.31
C GLN A 61 5.89 7.41 9.36
N SER A 62 5.72 6.18 8.86
CA SER A 62 6.62 5.51 7.91
C SER A 62 6.62 6.06 6.49
N LYS A 63 5.86 7.14 6.20
CA LYS A 63 5.88 7.81 4.89
C LYS A 63 7.27 8.26 4.46
N PHE A 64 8.18 8.48 5.40
CA PHE A 64 9.57 8.83 5.09
C PHE A 64 10.31 7.76 4.27
N ILE A 65 9.84 6.51 4.26
CA ILE A 65 10.43 5.43 3.45
C ILE A 65 10.17 5.65 1.95
N ASP A 66 9.12 6.38 1.60
CA ASP A 66 8.84 6.73 0.21
C ASP A 66 9.93 7.67 -0.34
N PRO A 67 10.65 7.28 -1.40
CA PRO A 67 11.67 8.13 -2.02
C PRO A 67 11.16 9.53 -2.38
N LYS A 68 9.90 9.67 -2.77
CA LYS A 68 9.29 10.99 -3.03
C LYS A 68 9.27 11.86 -1.78
N HIS A 69 9.02 11.27 -0.61
CA HIS A 69 9.05 11.99 0.66
C HIS A 69 10.48 12.39 1.04
N VAL A 70 11.47 11.52 0.79
CA VAL A 70 12.91 11.83 0.99
C VAL A 70 13.31 13.05 0.16
N ILE A 71 13.03 13.02 -1.16
CA ILE A 71 13.36 14.09 -2.11
C ILE A 71 12.63 15.39 -1.76
N SER A 72 11.36 15.31 -1.33
CA SER A 72 10.58 16.49 -0.94
C SER A 72 11.10 17.20 0.30
N ARG A 73 11.99 16.55 1.07
CA ARG A 73 12.58 17.04 2.31
C ARG A 73 11.57 17.39 3.42
N LYS A 74 10.32 16.91 3.32
CA LYS A 74 9.24 17.22 4.27
C LYS A 74 9.45 16.60 5.64
N THR A 75 10.06 15.42 5.72
CA THR A 75 10.36 14.75 6.99
C THR A 75 11.69 15.26 7.54
N GLN A 76 11.61 16.09 8.59
CA GLN A 76 12.78 16.73 9.19
C GLN A 76 13.63 15.78 10.04
N SER A 77 12.97 14.83 10.68
CA SER A 77 13.58 13.85 11.58
C SER A 77 12.77 12.56 11.54
N ILE A 78 13.45 11.45 11.79
CA ILE A 78 12.84 10.13 12.00
C ILE A 78 12.90 9.70 13.48
N SER A 79 13.36 10.59 14.36
CA SER A 79 13.35 10.35 15.81
C SER A 79 11.95 10.07 16.36
N GLU A 80 10.91 10.71 15.84
CA GLU A 80 9.53 10.48 16.28
C GLU A 80 9.06 9.04 16.06
N ILE A 81 9.47 8.40 14.95
CA ILE A 81 9.08 7.01 14.69
C ILE A 81 9.85 6.02 15.56
N SER A 82 11.06 6.39 16.01
CA SER A 82 11.92 5.52 16.82
C SER A 82 11.28 5.12 18.15
N ILE A 83 10.39 5.96 18.68
CA ILE A 83 9.64 5.72 19.92
C ILE A 83 8.84 4.40 19.84
N HIS A 84 8.42 4.00 18.64
CA HIS A 84 7.66 2.76 18.43
C HIS A 84 8.54 1.51 18.29
N PHE A 85 9.87 1.67 18.18
CA PHE A 85 10.82 0.59 17.97
C PHE A 85 12.00 0.64 18.97
N PRO A 86 11.74 0.67 20.28
CA PRO A 86 12.77 0.91 21.30
C PRO A 86 13.85 -0.18 21.36
N ASN A 87 13.56 -1.38 20.86
CA ASN A 87 14.50 -2.51 20.86
C ASN A 87 15.21 -2.71 19.51
N LEU A 88 14.89 -1.88 18.50
CA LEU A 88 15.49 -1.98 17.16
C LEU A 88 16.59 -0.92 16.97
N ILE A 89 16.54 0.17 17.74
CA ILE A 89 17.37 1.35 17.54
C ILE A 89 18.29 1.49 18.75
N ASP A 90 19.58 1.28 18.52
CA ASP A 90 20.61 1.41 19.55
C ASP A 90 20.99 2.89 19.79
N ASP A 91 21.12 3.68 18.73
CA ASP A 91 21.44 5.11 18.82
C ASP A 91 20.60 5.91 17.79
N ILE A 92 19.58 6.60 18.30
CA ILE A 92 18.71 7.42 17.44
C ILE A 92 19.40 8.66 16.89
N GLN A 93 20.43 9.18 17.55
CA GLN A 93 21.14 10.37 17.06
C GLN A 93 21.94 10.04 15.81
N VAL A 94 22.62 8.88 15.81
CA VAL A 94 23.38 8.40 14.63
C VAL A 94 22.43 8.21 13.45
N ILE A 95 21.33 7.49 13.65
CA ILE A 95 20.35 7.21 12.59
C ILE A 95 19.68 8.49 12.07
N ASP A 96 19.31 9.43 12.94
CA ASP A 96 18.70 10.69 12.51
C ASP A 96 19.69 11.58 11.76
N ASN A 97 20.98 11.53 12.11
CA ASN A 97 22.03 12.22 11.37
C ASN A 97 22.23 11.62 9.97
N GLU A 98 22.28 10.28 9.85
CA GLU A 98 22.33 9.59 8.56
C GLU A 98 21.12 9.95 7.68
N TRP A 99 19.93 10.02 8.26
CA TRP A 99 18.72 10.48 7.57
C TRP A 99 18.85 11.91 7.03
N ARG A 100 19.35 12.84 7.85
CA ARG A 100 19.57 14.23 7.43
C ARG A 100 20.61 14.34 6.32
N MET A 101 21.66 13.53 6.37
CA MET A 101 22.64 13.43 5.28
C MET A 101 21.98 12.96 3.99
N LEU A 102 21.23 11.85 4.03
CA LEU A 102 20.51 11.31 2.87
C LEU A 102 19.62 12.37 2.20
N ARG A 103 18.85 13.11 3.01
CA ARG A 103 17.95 14.17 2.50
C ARG A 103 18.68 15.33 1.81
N ASN A 104 19.92 15.57 2.23
CA ASN A 104 20.76 16.67 1.73
C ASN A 104 21.64 16.25 0.54
N ILE A 105 21.62 14.98 0.13
CA ILE A 105 22.27 14.52 -1.10
C ILE A 105 21.63 15.24 -2.30
N ASP A 106 22.45 15.69 -3.23
CA ASP A 106 21.98 16.05 -4.57
C ASP A 106 21.79 14.76 -5.38
N PHE A 107 20.55 14.30 -5.47
CA PHE A 107 20.21 13.07 -6.17
C PHE A 107 20.59 13.10 -7.66
N ASN A 108 20.68 14.29 -8.28
CA ASN A 108 21.11 14.42 -9.66
C ASN A 108 22.61 14.09 -9.83
N GLU A 109 23.45 14.47 -8.86
CA GLU A 109 24.88 14.15 -8.86
C GLU A 109 25.14 12.65 -8.71
N VAL A 110 24.21 11.93 -8.07
CA VAL A 110 24.28 10.47 -7.88
C VAL A 110 23.57 9.70 -9.01
N GLY A 111 23.14 10.40 -10.07
CA GLY A 111 22.50 9.78 -11.24
C GLY A 111 21.06 9.31 -11.00
N ILE A 112 20.41 9.77 -9.93
CA ILE A 112 19.00 9.50 -9.64
C ILE A 112 18.18 10.64 -10.21
N ASN A 113 17.48 10.38 -11.33
CA ASN A 113 16.59 11.36 -11.94
C ASN A 113 15.32 11.54 -11.09
N THR A 114 15.24 12.65 -10.37
CA THR A 114 14.12 12.94 -9.46
C THR A 114 12.78 13.06 -10.21
N ASP A 115 12.80 13.47 -11.48
CA ASP A 115 11.59 13.62 -12.31
C ASP A 115 11.00 12.26 -12.73
N GLU A 116 11.83 11.21 -12.75
CA GLU A 116 11.39 9.83 -13.01
C GLU A 116 10.82 9.19 -11.74
N VAL A 117 11.38 9.49 -10.56
CA VAL A 117 10.86 9.00 -9.28
C VAL A 117 9.46 9.55 -8.99
N GLU A 118 9.19 10.81 -9.34
CA GLU A 118 7.84 11.39 -9.23
C GLU A 118 6.81 10.70 -10.15
N LYS A 119 7.23 10.30 -11.36
CA LYS A 119 6.37 9.64 -12.37
C LYS A 119 6.18 8.14 -12.11
N ASN A 120 7.18 7.46 -11.56
CA ASN A 120 7.17 6.03 -11.27
C ASN A 120 6.48 5.72 -9.93
N ASP A 121 5.22 6.13 -9.79
CA ASP A 121 4.36 5.70 -8.68
C ASP A 121 4.31 4.15 -8.69
N VAL A 122 5.02 3.53 -7.73
CA VAL A 122 5.30 2.08 -7.69
C VAL A 122 4.02 1.24 -7.50
N HIS A 123 2.87 1.90 -7.32
CA HIS A 123 1.55 1.31 -7.47
C HIS A 123 1.35 0.59 -8.83
N HIS A 124 2.05 1.00 -9.89
CA HIS A 124 1.95 0.35 -11.20
C HIS A 124 2.85 -0.88 -11.38
N HIS A 125 3.91 -1.05 -10.57
CA HIS A 125 4.88 -2.14 -10.75
C HIS A 125 4.65 -3.35 -9.83
N PHE A 126 4.11 -3.14 -8.61
CA PHE A 126 3.76 -4.26 -7.72
C PHE A 126 2.41 -4.90 -8.04
N PHE A 127 1.52 -4.17 -8.72
CA PHE A 127 0.22 -4.66 -9.17
C PHE A 127 0.04 -4.24 -10.63
N PRO A 128 0.23 -5.14 -11.61
CA PRO A 128 -0.02 -4.79 -13.00
C PRO A 128 -1.46 -4.27 -13.16
N PRO A 129 -1.74 -3.32 -14.06
CA PRO A 129 -3.04 -2.65 -14.18
C PRO A 129 -4.22 -3.61 -14.48
N HIS A 130 -3.93 -4.88 -14.73
CA HIS A 130 -4.90 -5.95 -14.99
C HIS A 130 -5.05 -6.96 -13.84
N GLN A 131 -4.30 -6.82 -12.73
CA GLN A 131 -4.45 -7.66 -11.55
C GLN A 131 -4.57 -6.79 -10.29
N LEU A 132 -5.80 -6.66 -9.82
CA LEU A 132 -6.20 -6.04 -8.56
C LEU A 132 -5.66 -4.62 -8.35
N ASN A 133 -6.45 -3.64 -8.80
CA ASN A 133 -6.24 -2.24 -8.45
C ASN A 133 -6.58 -2.01 -6.96
N PHE A 134 -5.66 -2.38 -6.08
CA PHE A 134 -5.73 -2.05 -4.65
C PHE A 134 -5.83 -0.53 -4.44
N GLY A 135 -5.22 0.29 -5.31
CA GLY A 135 -5.34 1.75 -5.27
C GLY A 135 -6.77 2.28 -5.42
N ALA A 136 -7.62 1.61 -6.20
CA ALA A 136 -9.06 1.93 -6.30
C ALA A 136 -9.84 1.50 -5.06
N VAL A 137 -9.39 0.45 -4.36
CA VAL A 137 -9.96 0.01 -3.07
C VAL A 137 -9.55 0.97 -1.95
N PHE A 138 -8.34 1.51 -1.95
CA PHE A 138 -7.82 2.35 -0.85
C PHE A 138 -8.06 3.86 -1.03
N ARG A 139 -8.16 4.41 -2.26
CA ARG A 139 -8.38 5.87 -2.46
C ARG A 139 -9.75 6.40 -2.01
N LYS A 140 -10.72 5.52 -1.73
CA LYS A 140 -12.10 5.90 -1.34
C LYS A 140 -12.53 5.37 0.03
N LEU A 141 -11.56 5.02 0.90
CA LEU A 141 -11.81 4.58 2.28
C LEU A 141 -11.44 5.63 3.34
N ASN A 142 -11.13 6.86 2.91
CA ASN A 142 -11.11 8.06 3.76
C ASN A 142 -12.41 8.84 3.60
#